data_AF-C8PM07-F1
#
_entry.id   AF-C8PM07-F1
#
_cell.length_a   1.000
_cell.length_b   1.000
_cell.length_c   1.000
_cell.angle_alpha   90.00
_cell.angle_beta   90.00
_cell.angle_gamma   90.00
#
_symmetry.space_group_name_H-M   'P 1'
#
loop_
_entity.id
_entity.type
_entity.pdbx_description
1 polymer ?
#
loop_
_entity_poly.entity_id
_entity_poly.type
_entity_poly.pdbx_seq_one_letter_code
_entity_poly.pdbx_strand_id
1 'polypeptide(L)'
;MLKLRSVLFIFAFCIISVTSFAGERTIPVDVFLMIDKSKSMNEPGKFDSLHKWVRDTLVTEMLIPEDWITVWEFYEKPHELQTLIIKNENDRNALIKTIDGITPDGAFTDIGSALDSIQVSLNKRGKNNRYKILLLVTDLEQDAPWTSKYRGKQESFKSPYLAEARIIKHDNWYEITLDMDIQDKVVKTTKELYTDIIDNKGTPRSNDDQNKMLITERKKLSIM
;
A
#
# COMPACT_ATOMS: atom_id res chain seq x y z
N MET A 1 22.95 -28.46 50.41
CA MET A 1 23.41 -27.62 49.27
C MET A 1 22.72 -27.94 47.94
N LEU A 2 22.13 -29.14 47.72
CA LEU A 2 21.38 -29.44 46.48
C LEU A 2 20.10 -28.59 46.30
N LYS A 3 19.31 -28.39 47.36
CA LYS A 3 18.03 -27.64 47.28
C LYS A 3 18.19 -26.17 46.87
N LEU A 4 19.29 -25.52 47.26
CA LEU A 4 19.53 -24.11 46.92
C LEU A 4 19.93 -23.92 45.44
N ARG A 5 20.62 -24.92 44.86
CA ARG A 5 20.96 -24.94 43.43
C ARG A 5 19.73 -25.17 42.55
N SER A 6 18.79 -26.01 42.99
CA SER A 6 17.53 -26.25 42.26
C SER A 6 16.61 -25.02 42.24
N VAL A 7 16.54 -24.25 43.33
CA VAL A 7 15.75 -23.00 43.38
C VAL A 7 16.34 -21.92 42.47
N LEU A 8 17.67 -21.80 42.42
CA LEU A 8 18.37 -20.85 41.54
C LEU A 8 18.14 -21.17 40.05
N PHE A 9 18.08 -22.45 39.69
CA PHE A 9 17.76 -22.88 38.32
C PHE A 9 16.32 -22.56 37.91
N ILE A 10 15.35 -22.70 38.82
CA ILE A 10 13.94 -22.34 38.56
C ILE A 10 13.80 -20.83 38.38
N PHE A 11 14.49 -20.04 39.21
CA PHE A 11 14.47 -18.57 39.09
C PHE A 11 15.11 -18.08 37.79
N ALA A 12 16.22 -18.70 37.36
CA ALA A 12 16.86 -18.39 36.08
C ALA A 12 15.95 -18.75 34.87
N PHE A 13 15.21 -19.86 34.94
CA PHE A 13 14.28 -20.26 33.89
C PHE A 13 13.06 -19.33 33.79
N CYS A 14 12.54 -18.82 34.91
CA CYS A 14 11.48 -17.81 34.93
C CYS A 14 11.93 -16.46 34.35
N ILE A 15 13.19 -16.05 34.55
CA ILE A 15 13.71 -14.76 34.02
C ILE A 15 13.92 -14.83 32.50
N ILE A 16 14.33 -15.97 31.95
CA ILE A 16 14.51 -16.15 30.50
C ILE A 16 13.15 -16.18 29.76
N SER A 17 12.07 -16.54 30.45
CA SER A 17 10.72 -16.60 29.88
C SER A 17 10.11 -15.22 29.61
N VAL A 18 10.69 -14.13 30.15
CA VAL A 18 10.13 -12.77 30.04
C VAL A 18 10.67 -12.00 28.82
N THR A 19 11.64 -12.55 28.08
CA THR A 19 12.34 -11.83 26.99
C THR A 19 12.07 -12.39 25.60
N SER A 20 10.95 -13.07 25.39
CA SER A 20 10.57 -13.61 24.08
C SER A 20 9.16 -13.21 23.68
N PHE A 21 8.90 -11.91 23.63
CA PHE A 21 7.93 -11.39 22.68
C PHE A 21 8.68 -11.19 21.36
N ALA A 22 8.37 -12.01 20.36
CA ALA A 22 8.82 -11.78 18.99
C ALA A 22 8.48 -10.33 18.63
N GLY A 23 9.44 -9.58 18.04
CA GLY A 23 9.41 -8.11 17.95
C GLY A 23 8.08 -7.52 17.50
N GLU A 24 7.21 -7.21 18.46
CA GLU A 24 5.96 -6.52 18.23
C GLU A 24 6.25 -5.05 17.94
N ARG A 25 5.58 -4.51 16.92
CA ARG A 25 5.70 -3.08 16.61
C ARG A 25 5.12 -2.28 17.77
N THR A 26 5.91 -1.34 18.28
CA THR A 26 5.52 -0.44 19.38
C THR A 26 5.30 1.01 18.93
N ILE A 27 5.67 1.33 17.68
CA ILE A 27 5.60 2.69 17.12
C ILE A 27 4.34 2.79 16.25
N PRO A 28 3.37 3.65 16.61
CA PRO A 28 2.18 3.88 15.80
C PRO A 28 2.48 4.55 14.46
N VAL A 29 1.72 4.21 13.43
CA VAL A 29 1.89 4.74 12.06
C VAL A 29 0.59 5.34 11.53
N ASP A 30 0.68 6.08 10.43
CA ASP A 30 -0.48 6.52 9.66
C ASP A 30 -0.61 5.63 8.41
N VAL A 31 -1.72 4.91 8.29
CA VAL A 31 -2.00 3.96 7.21
C VAL A 31 -3.04 4.54 6.25
N PHE A 32 -2.68 4.62 4.98
CA PHE A 32 -3.59 4.90 3.88
C PHE A 32 -3.88 3.59 3.17
N LEU A 33 -5.00 2.95 3.48
CA LEU A 33 -5.41 1.69 2.85
C LEU A 33 -6.25 1.98 1.60
N MET A 34 -5.80 1.52 0.44
CA MET A 34 -6.53 1.60 -0.83
C MET A 34 -6.89 0.21 -1.33
N ILE A 35 -8.19 -0.03 -1.45
CA ILE A 35 -8.74 -1.30 -1.91
C ILE A 35 -9.29 -1.14 -3.32
N ASP A 36 -8.73 -1.91 -4.25
CA ASP A 36 -9.26 -2.03 -5.60
C ASP A 36 -10.57 -2.82 -5.57
N LYS A 37 -11.64 -2.20 -6.07
CA LYS A 37 -12.96 -2.82 -6.21
C LYS A 37 -13.41 -2.92 -7.67
N SER A 38 -12.47 -2.88 -8.60
CA SER A 38 -12.77 -3.09 -10.01
C SER A 38 -13.31 -4.49 -10.28
N LYS A 39 -13.98 -4.66 -11.43
CA LYS A 39 -14.57 -5.92 -11.84
C LYS A 39 -13.55 -7.03 -12.06
N SER A 40 -12.30 -6.71 -12.40
CA SER A 40 -11.24 -7.72 -12.53
C SER A 40 -10.93 -8.38 -11.19
N MET A 41 -11.17 -7.68 -10.07
CA MET A 41 -11.06 -8.25 -8.72
C MET A 41 -12.15 -9.27 -8.39
N ASN A 42 -13.28 -9.27 -9.10
CA ASN A 42 -14.37 -10.23 -8.92
C ASN A 42 -14.08 -11.61 -9.55
N GLU A 43 -12.91 -11.80 -10.15
CA GLU A 43 -12.50 -13.14 -10.58
C GLU A 43 -12.36 -14.07 -9.37
N PRO A 44 -12.74 -15.36 -9.49
CA PRO A 44 -12.78 -16.28 -8.36
C PRO A 44 -11.48 -16.31 -7.57
N GLY A 45 -11.57 -16.05 -6.25
CA GLY A 45 -10.46 -16.11 -5.32
C GLY A 45 -9.59 -14.84 -5.20
N LYS A 46 -9.73 -13.84 -6.09
CA LYS A 46 -8.99 -12.56 -5.97
C LYS A 46 -9.51 -11.76 -4.77
N PHE A 47 -10.73 -11.23 -4.87
CA PHE A 47 -11.28 -10.36 -3.84
C PHE A 47 -11.51 -11.09 -2.51
N ASP A 48 -11.93 -12.36 -2.52
CA ASP A 48 -12.13 -13.14 -1.29
C ASP A 48 -10.83 -13.30 -0.48
N SER A 49 -9.72 -13.59 -1.16
CA SER A 49 -8.39 -13.74 -0.55
C SER A 49 -7.89 -12.39 -0.01
N LEU A 50 -8.01 -11.33 -0.81
CA LEU A 50 -7.69 -9.96 -0.40
C LEU A 50 -8.51 -9.55 0.82
N HIS A 51 -9.82 -9.72 0.76
CA HIS A 51 -10.75 -9.36 1.81
C HIS A 51 -10.41 -10.10 3.11
N LYS A 52 -10.13 -11.41 3.03
CA LYS A 52 -9.68 -12.20 4.17
C LYS A 52 -8.36 -11.67 4.74
N TRP A 53 -7.37 -11.40 3.90
CA TRP A 53 -6.07 -10.89 4.35
C TRP A 53 -6.18 -9.52 5.03
N VAL A 54 -6.96 -8.60 4.46
CA VAL A 54 -7.17 -7.27 5.05
C VAL A 54 -7.83 -7.40 6.44
N ARG A 55 -8.81 -8.29 6.59
CA ARG A 55 -9.50 -8.48 7.88
C ARG A 55 -8.66 -9.20 8.93
N ASP A 56 -8.14 -10.36 8.55
CA ASP A 56 -7.53 -11.30 9.49
C ASP A 56 -6.08 -10.91 9.78
N THR A 57 -5.36 -10.39 8.79
CA THR A 57 -3.94 -10.05 8.94
C THR A 57 -3.77 -8.56 9.20
N LEU A 58 -4.22 -7.68 8.30
CA LEU A 58 -3.99 -6.24 8.48
C LEU A 58 -4.72 -5.70 9.72
N VAL A 59 -6.05 -5.86 9.77
CA VAL A 59 -6.85 -5.21 10.83
C VAL A 59 -6.72 -5.91 12.18
N THR A 60 -6.65 -7.23 12.21
CA THR A 60 -6.59 -7.97 13.49
C THR A 60 -5.17 -8.08 14.03
N GLU A 61 -4.18 -8.42 13.20
CA GLU A 61 -2.82 -8.75 13.67
C GLU A 61 -1.82 -7.60 13.54
N MET A 62 -1.86 -6.80 12.46
CA MET A 62 -0.83 -5.80 12.16
C MET A 62 -1.08 -4.41 12.75
N LEU A 63 -2.35 -3.97 12.79
CA LEU A 63 -2.71 -2.70 13.40
C LEU A 63 -2.54 -2.77 14.92
N ILE A 64 -1.98 -1.72 15.52
CA ILE A 64 -1.79 -1.60 16.97
C ILE A 64 -2.54 -0.38 17.50
N PRO A 65 -2.81 -0.29 18.82
CA PRO A 65 -3.38 0.92 19.40
C PRO A 65 -2.57 2.17 19.03
N GLU A 66 -3.28 3.27 18.85
CA GLU A 66 -2.81 4.57 18.36
C GLU A 66 -2.47 4.66 16.87
N ASP A 67 -2.58 3.58 16.09
CA ASP A 67 -2.52 3.70 14.63
C ASP A 67 -3.66 4.56 14.11
N TRP A 68 -3.34 5.46 13.20
CA TRP A 68 -4.33 6.19 12.43
C TRP A 68 -4.48 5.48 11.09
N ILE A 69 -5.71 5.21 10.68
CA ILE A 69 -5.99 4.55 9.39
C ILE A 69 -7.12 5.27 8.67
N THR A 70 -6.93 5.45 7.37
CA THR A 70 -7.97 5.87 6.43
C THR A 70 -8.14 4.78 5.37
N VAL A 71 -9.38 4.34 5.17
CA VAL A 71 -9.75 3.29 4.23
C VAL A 71 -10.43 3.92 3.03
N TRP A 72 -9.93 3.58 1.86
CA TRP A 72 -10.41 4.04 0.56
C TRP A 72 -10.75 2.84 -0.31
N GLU A 73 -11.82 2.95 -1.07
CA GLU A 73 -12.07 2.08 -2.22
C GLU A 73 -11.84 2.86 -3.51
N PHE A 74 -11.41 2.18 -4.58
CA PHE A 74 -11.27 2.81 -5.89
C PHE A 74 -11.57 1.85 -7.04
N TYR A 75 -12.02 2.43 -8.15
CA TYR A 75 -12.14 1.78 -9.45
C TYR A 75 -11.96 2.86 -10.53
N GLU A 76 -12.87 3.83 -10.62
CA GLU A 76 -12.77 5.02 -11.48
C GLU A 76 -12.36 6.24 -10.66
N LYS A 77 -13.15 6.51 -9.61
CA LYS A 77 -12.88 7.57 -8.64
C LYS A 77 -12.64 6.93 -7.28
N PRO A 78 -11.60 7.37 -6.55
CA PRO A 78 -11.38 6.92 -5.19
C PRO A 78 -12.38 7.57 -4.24
N HIS A 79 -12.87 6.80 -3.27
CA HIS A 79 -13.81 7.24 -2.24
C HIS A 79 -13.28 6.86 -0.86
N GLU A 80 -13.24 7.83 0.04
CA GLU A 80 -12.93 7.59 1.45
C GLU A 80 -14.15 6.94 2.12
N LEU A 81 -13.96 5.79 2.74
CA LEU A 81 -15.02 5.04 3.41
C LEU A 81 -15.04 5.33 4.92
N GLN A 82 -13.87 5.29 5.55
CA GLN A 82 -13.74 5.50 6.99
C GLN A 82 -12.34 5.95 7.37
N THR A 83 -12.27 6.85 8.34
CA THR A 83 -11.00 7.29 8.96
C THR A 83 -11.14 7.22 10.48
N LEU A 84 -10.21 6.56 11.17
CA LEU A 84 -10.21 6.49 12.63
C LEU A 84 -8.81 6.26 13.22
N ILE A 85 -8.74 6.32 14.55
CA ILE A 85 -7.58 5.91 15.34
C ILE A 85 -7.95 4.62 16.07
N ILE A 86 -7.13 3.59 15.96
CA ILE A 86 -7.32 2.31 16.65
C ILE A 86 -7.09 2.52 18.15
N LYS A 87 -8.11 2.32 18.98
CA LYS A 87 -7.96 2.38 20.45
C LYS A 87 -8.26 1.03 21.08
N ASN A 88 -9.20 0.28 20.50
CA ASN A 88 -9.66 -0.99 21.03
C ASN A 88 -10.34 -1.85 19.95
N GLU A 89 -10.80 -3.03 20.34
CA GLU A 89 -11.46 -3.99 19.46
C GLU A 89 -12.76 -3.48 18.83
N ASN A 90 -13.46 -2.50 19.41
CA ASN A 90 -14.63 -1.92 18.77
C ASN A 90 -14.26 -1.13 17.51
N ASP A 91 -13.10 -0.45 17.52
CA ASP A 91 -12.61 0.28 16.36
C ASP A 91 -12.20 -0.69 15.24
N ARG A 92 -11.56 -1.82 15.61
CA ARG A 92 -11.23 -2.90 14.66
C ARG A 92 -12.50 -3.49 14.04
N ASN A 93 -13.50 -3.80 14.87
CA ASN A 93 -14.79 -4.31 14.40
C ASN A 93 -15.52 -3.31 13.50
N ALA A 94 -15.38 -2.00 13.74
CA ALA A 94 -15.93 -0.97 12.87
C ALA A 94 -15.23 -0.96 11.50
N LEU A 95 -13.89 -1.08 11.46
CA LEU A 95 -13.15 -1.20 10.20
C LEU A 95 -13.53 -2.46 9.43
N ILE A 96 -13.58 -3.60 10.12
CA ILE A 96 -14.00 -4.89 9.58
C ILE A 96 -15.37 -4.77 8.90
N LYS A 97 -16.34 -4.10 9.54
CA LYS A 97 -17.67 -3.85 8.94
C LYS A 97 -17.60 -2.95 7.70
N THR A 98 -16.74 -1.93 7.70
CA THR A 98 -16.52 -1.08 6.53
C THR A 98 -15.93 -1.88 5.37
N ILE A 99 -14.94 -2.74 5.65
CA ILE A 99 -14.31 -3.62 4.67
C ILE A 99 -15.31 -4.65 4.10
N ASP A 100 -16.14 -5.25 4.96
CA ASP A 100 -17.24 -6.15 4.56
C ASP A 100 -18.25 -5.51 3.60
N GLY A 101 -18.35 -4.17 3.63
CA GLY A 101 -19.24 -3.42 2.76
C GLY A 101 -18.71 -3.24 1.33
N ILE A 102 -17.45 -3.57 1.06
CA ILE A 102 -16.82 -3.35 -0.25
C ILE A 102 -17.20 -4.49 -1.19
N THR A 103 -17.73 -4.15 -2.36
CA THR A 103 -18.09 -5.11 -3.42
C THR A 103 -17.24 -4.83 -4.67
N PRO A 104 -16.64 -5.84 -5.32
CA PRO A 104 -15.79 -5.66 -6.51
C PRO A 104 -16.62 -5.49 -7.79
N ASP A 105 -17.34 -4.37 -7.92
CA ASP A 105 -18.30 -4.11 -9.02
C ASP A 105 -17.90 -2.94 -9.95
N GLY A 106 -16.74 -2.33 -9.73
CA GLY A 106 -16.26 -1.15 -10.44
C GLY A 106 -15.90 -1.41 -11.91
N ALA A 107 -16.41 -0.60 -12.84
CA ALA A 107 -16.22 -0.85 -14.28
C ALA A 107 -14.81 -0.56 -14.83
N PHE A 108 -13.98 0.13 -14.07
CA PHE A 108 -12.67 0.64 -14.49
C PHE A 108 -11.65 0.43 -13.37
N THR A 109 -10.37 0.57 -13.69
CA THR A 109 -9.28 0.54 -12.69
C THR A 109 -8.30 1.67 -12.98
N ASP A 110 -8.41 2.76 -12.21
CA ASP A 110 -7.60 3.97 -12.35
C ASP A 110 -6.70 4.18 -11.13
N ILE A 111 -5.62 3.39 -11.08
CA ILE A 111 -4.61 3.45 -10.03
C ILE A 111 -3.94 4.84 -9.99
N GLY A 112 -3.78 5.51 -11.13
CA GLY A 112 -3.18 6.84 -11.16
C GLY A 112 -4.02 7.89 -10.43
N SER A 113 -5.34 7.93 -10.70
CA SER A 113 -6.26 8.84 -9.99
C SER A 113 -6.41 8.47 -8.51
N ALA A 114 -6.28 7.19 -8.19
CA ALA A 114 -6.22 6.68 -6.82
C ALA A 114 -5.01 7.29 -6.06
N LEU A 115 -3.81 7.20 -6.63
CA LEU A 115 -2.59 7.78 -6.06
C LEU A 115 -2.66 9.30 -5.92
N ASP A 116 -3.20 10.01 -6.92
CA ASP A 116 -3.39 11.47 -6.86
C ASP A 116 -4.30 11.88 -5.69
N SER A 117 -5.31 11.08 -5.37
CA SER A 117 -6.23 11.36 -4.26
C SER A 117 -5.61 11.08 -2.89
N ILE A 118 -4.74 10.07 -2.80
CA ILE A 118 -3.91 9.87 -1.61
C ILE A 118 -2.97 11.03 -1.39
N GLN A 119 -2.41 11.64 -2.45
CA GLN A 119 -1.62 12.86 -2.28
C GLN A 119 -2.40 13.97 -1.57
N VAL A 120 -3.65 14.16 -1.98
CA VAL A 120 -4.54 15.14 -1.37
C VAL A 120 -4.83 14.78 0.09
N SER A 121 -5.11 13.50 0.38
CA SER A 121 -5.35 13.00 1.74
C SER A 121 -4.11 13.14 2.64
N LEU A 122 -2.93 12.82 2.13
CA LEU A 122 -1.64 13.00 2.79
C LEU A 122 -1.40 14.46 3.17
N ASN A 123 -1.62 15.37 2.21
CA ASN A 123 -1.47 16.81 2.44
C ASN A 123 -2.46 17.31 3.51
N LYS A 124 -3.69 16.79 3.53
CA LYS A 124 -4.69 17.09 4.59
C LYS A 124 -4.26 16.57 5.95
N ARG A 125 -3.71 15.35 6.02
CA ARG A 125 -3.16 14.76 7.26
C ARG A 125 -1.99 15.59 7.78
N GLY A 126 -1.19 16.16 6.88
CA GLY A 126 -0.11 17.07 7.21
C GLY A 126 1.05 16.41 7.95
N LYS A 127 1.97 17.25 8.44
CA LYS A 127 3.13 16.79 9.22
C LYS A 127 2.73 16.56 10.67
N ASN A 128 3.08 15.39 11.20
CA ASN A 128 2.80 14.97 12.57
C ASN A 128 3.90 14.06 13.16
N ASN A 129 5.08 14.02 12.52
CA ASN A 129 6.23 13.19 12.89
C ASN A 129 5.96 11.68 12.99
N ARG A 130 4.87 11.20 12.38
CA ARG A 130 4.56 9.77 12.28
C ARG A 130 4.90 9.26 10.88
N TYR A 131 5.44 8.05 10.82
CA TYR A 131 5.63 7.30 9.58
C TYR A 131 4.29 7.12 8.88
N LYS A 132 4.29 7.37 7.57
CA LYS A 132 3.08 7.30 6.74
C LYS A 132 3.29 6.24 5.66
N ILE A 133 2.39 5.26 5.64
CA ILE A 133 2.44 4.18 4.66
C ILE A 133 1.17 4.21 3.82
N LEU A 134 1.34 4.05 2.51
CA LEU A 134 0.26 3.70 1.61
C LEU A 134 0.32 2.19 1.38
N LEU A 135 -0.81 1.54 1.65
CA LEU A 135 -1.04 0.13 1.37
C LEU A 135 -2.09 0.03 0.27
N LEU A 136 -1.64 -0.31 -0.93
CA LEU A 136 -2.49 -0.52 -2.10
C LEU A 136 -2.65 -2.02 -2.32
N VAL A 137 -3.91 -2.48 -2.39
CA VAL A 137 -4.26 -3.87 -2.68
C VAL A 137 -5.08 -3.95 -3.97
N THR A 138 -4.52 -4.58 -5.00
CA THR A 138 -5.02 -4.57 -6.40
C THR A 138 -4.43 -5.75 -7.18
N ASP A 139 -5.00 -6.10 -8.33
CA ASP A 139 -4.40 -7.02 -9.30
C ASP A 139 -3.41 -6.35 -10.27
N LEU A 140 -3.18 -5.04 -10.13
CA LEU A 140 -2.30 -4.19 -10.95
C LEU A 140 -2.76 -3.97 -12.40
N GLU A 141 -3.94 -4.49 -12.77
CA GLU A 141 -4.49 -4.31 -14.11
C GLU A 141 -5.11 -2.92 -14.22
N GLN A 142 -4.45 -2.01 -14.95
CA GLN A 142 -5.01 -0.69 -15.19
C GLN A 142 -5.97 -0.74 -16.38
N ASP A 143 -7.17 -0.19 -16.19
CA ASP A 143 -8.17 0.02 -17.24
C ASP A 143 -8.91 1.33 -16.95
N ALA A 144 -8.21 2.45 -17.11
CA ALA A 144 -8.72 3.77 -16.75
C ALA A 144 -9.59 4.36 -17.88
N PRO A 145 -10.71 5.04 -17.56
CA PRO A 145 -11.62 5.57 -18.58
C PRO A 145 -10.95 6.67 -19.41
N TRP A 146 -11.50 6.93 -20.60
CA TRP A 146 -10.99 7.95 -21.54
C TRP A 146 -10.94 9.37 -20.97
N THR A 147 -11.77 9.65 -19.97
CA THR A 147 -11.83 10.92 -19.24
C THR A 147 -10.69 11.11 -18.25
N SER A 148 -9.96 10.04 -17.90
CA SER A 148 -8.84 10.10 -16.96
C SER A 148 -7.57 10.65 -17.59
N LYS A 149 -6.76 11.35 -16.79
CA LYS A 149 -5.37 11.69 -17.11
C LYS A 149 -4.52 10.43 -17.37
N TYR A 150 -4.87 9.32 -16.73
CA TYR A 150 -4.17 8.03 -16.83
C TYR A 150 -4.88 7.04 -17.76
N ARG A 151 -5.74 7.53 -18.66
CA ARG A 151 -6.55 6.73 -19.59
C ARG A 151 -5.76 5.62 -20.30
N GLY A 152 -6.48 4.53 -20.56
CA GLY A 152 -5.99 3.39 -21.33
C GLY A 152 -5.82 2.15 -20.48
N LYS A 153 -5.54 1.04 -21.18
CA LYS A 153 -5.39 -0.29 -20.60
C LYS A 153 -3.92 -0.68 -20.53
N GLN A 154 -3.48 -1.17 -19.38
CA GLN A 154 -2.14 -1.71 -19.15
C GLN A 154 -2.25 -2.96 -18.29
N GLU A 155 -1.62 -4.06 -18.72
CA GLU A 155 -1.60 -5.32 -17.95
C GLU A 155 -0.88 -5.18 -16.60
N SER A 156 0.02 -4.20 -16.47
CA SER A 156 0.66 -3.87 -15.21
C SER A 156 0.96 -2.38 -15.19
N PHE A 157 0.39 -1.69 -14.20
CA PHE A 157 0.67 -0.27 -14.01
C PHE A 157 2.13 -0.03 -13.62
N LYS A 158 2.84 0.77 -14.42
CA LYS A 158 4.21 1.20 -14.10
C LYS A 158 4.19 2.67 -13.68
N SER A 159 4.68 2.93 -12.49
CA SER A 159 4.78 4.28 -11.93
C SER A 159 6.09 4.44 -11.17
N PRO A 160 6.73 5.63 -11.20
CA PRO A 160 7.89 5.92 -10.35
C PRO A 160 7.64 5.67 -8.87
N TYR A 161 6.38 5.84 -8.42
CA TYR A 161 5.99 5.47 -7.05
C TYR A 161 6.17 3.96 -6.83
N LEU A 162 5.68 3.13 -7.75
CA LEU A 162 5.79 1.66 -7.64
C LEU A 162 7.23 1.14 -7.75
N ALA A 163 8.15 1.92 -8.34
CA ALA A 163 9.56 1.53 -8.45
C ALA A 163 10.27 1.45 -7.08
N GLU A 164 9.81 2.24 -6.11
CA GLU A 164 10.34 2.26 -4.73
C GLU A 164 9.41 1.49 -3.77
N ALA A 165 8.34 0.86 -4.28
CA ALA A 165 7.39 0.11 -3.47
C ALA A 165 7.94 -1.27 -3.09
N ARG A 166 7.56 -1.72 -1.89
CA ARG A 166 7.61 -3.14 -1.56
C ARG A 166 6.36 -3.81 -2.12
N ILE A 167 6.54 -4.75 -3.04
CA ILE A 167 5.46 -5.50 -3.67
C ILE A 167 5.52 -6.94 -3.18
N ILE A 168 4.43 -7.41 -2.57
CA ILE A 168 4.23 -8.82 -2.23
C ILE A 168 3.12 -9.35 -3.13
N LYS A 169 3.45 -10.40 -3.89
CA LYS A 169 2.45 -11.13 -4.66
C LYS A 169 1.76 -12.14 -3.74
N HIS A 170 0.45 -12.01 -3.62
CA HIS A 170 -0.45 -13.06 -3.13
C HIS A 170 -0.91 -13.90 -4.32
N ASP A 171 -1.92 -14.76 -4.19
CA ASP A 171 -2.33 -15.67 -5.27
C ASP A 171 -2.51 -14.95 -6.62
N ASN A 172 -3.58 -14.17 -6.73
CA ASN A 172 -3.97 -13.46 -7.96
C ASN A 172 -4.08 -11.94 -7.76
N TRP A 173 -3.51 -11.41 -6.68
CA TRP A 173 -3.51 -10.00 -6.34
C TRP A 173 -2.19 -9.61 -5.66
N TYR A 174 -1.95 -8.31 -5.51
CA TYR A 174 -0.71 -7.74 -5.00
C TYR A 174 -0.97 -6.82 -3.82
N GLU A 175 -0.13 -6.95 -2.80
CA GLU A 175 0.02 -6.02 -1.71
C GLU A 175 1.21 -5.11 -2.01
N ILE A 176 0.94 -3.80 -2.10
CA ILE A 176 1.94 -2.80 -2.48
C ILE A 176 2.04 -1.81 -1.34
N THR A 177 3.20 -1.80 -0.69
CA THR A 177 3.51 -0.88 0.40
C THR A 177 4.45 0.21 -0.08
N LEU A 178 4.07 1.46 0.14
CA LEU A 178 4.80 2.66 -0.22
C LEU A 178 5.09 3.48 1.03
N ASP A 179 6.35 3.84 1.25
CA ASP A 179 6.72 4.85 2.23
C ASP A 179 6.41 6.24 1.66
N MET A 180 5.47 6.93 2.31
CA MET A 180 4.98 8.22 1.86
C MET A 180 5.91 9.37 2.26
N ASP A 181 7.03 9.14 2.94
CA ASP A 181 8.07 10.14 3.13
C ASP A 181 9.08 10.17 1.95
N ILE A 182 9.02 9.22 1.01
CA ILE A 182 9.84 9.17 -0.23
C ILE A 182 9.37 10.20 -1.29
N GLN A 183 8.26 10.88 -1.01
CA GLN A 183 7.58 11.89 -1.84
C GLN A 183 8.52 12.92 -2.49
N ASP A 184 9.45 13.53 -1.74
CA ASP A 184 10.31 14.59 -2.28
C ASP A 184 11.25 14.07 -3.38
N LYS A 185 11.64 12.79 -3.33
CA LYS A 185 12.47 12.13 -4.33
C LYS A 185 11.65 11.78 -5.57
N VAL A 186 10.46 11.21 -5.39
CA VAL A 186 9.61 10.72 -6.50
C VAL A 186 8.86 11.84 -7.21
N VAL A 187 8.39 12.89 -6.51
CA VAL A 187 7.70 14.05 -7.11
C VAL A 187 8.63 14.81 -8.06
N LYS A 188 9.92 14.89 -7.73
CA LYS A 188 10.95 15.51 -8.59
C LYS A 188 11.15 14.70 -9.87
N THR A 189 11.36 13.39 -9.75
CA THR A 189 11.53 12.46 -10.88
C THR A 189 10.27 12.35 -11.75
N THR A 190 9.09 12.42 -11.13
CA THR A 190 7.78 12.34 -11.81
C THR A 190 7.49 13.61 -12.61
N LYS A 191 7.77 14.81 -12.08
CA LYS A 191 7.65 16.03 -12.90
C LYS A 191 8.55 15.97 -14.13
N GLU A 192 9.79 15.52 -13.98
CA GLU A 192 10.73 15.36 -15.09
C GLU A 192 10.23 14.34 -16.12
N LEU A 193 9.77 13.16 -15.68
CA LEU A 193 9.23 12.11 -16.56
C LEU A 193 7.91 12.48 -17.26
N TYR A 194 7.00 13.18 -16.59
CA TYR A 194 5.69 13.52 -17.14
C TYR A 194 5.70 14.80 -17.99
N THR A 195 6.70 15.68 -17.84
CA THR A 195 6.87 16.81 -18.79
C THR A 195 7.21 16.28 -20.18
N ASP A 196 7.94 15.18 -20.29
CA ASP A 196 8.25 14.49 -21.55
C ASP A 196 7.10 13.61 -22.09
N ILE A 197 6.05 13.37 -21.29
CA ILE A 197 4.83 12.63 -21.72
C ILE A 197 3.86 13.54 -22.50
N ILE A 198 3.96 14.87 -22.36
CA ILE A 198 3.06 15.82 -23.02
C ILE A 198 3.22 15.79 -24.56
N ASP A 199 4.34 15.30 -25.08
CA ASP A 199 4.61 15.16 -26.53
C ASP A 199 4.10 13.84 -27.16
N ASN A 200 3.08 13.21 -26.58
CA ASN A 200 2.54 11.94 -27.08
C ASN A 200 1.62 12.15 -28.30
N LYS A 201 2.16 12.03 -29.51
CA LYS A 201 1.47 12.12 -30.82
C LYS A 201 0.53 10.95 -31.14
N GLY A 202 -0.30 10.52 -30.18
CA GLY A 202 -1.46 9.67 -30.46
C GLY A 202 -1.19 8.23 -30.92
N THR A 203 0.00 7.66 -30.69
CA THR A 203 0.29 6.24 -30.96
C THR A 203 0.54 5.46 -29.67
N PRO A 204 0.08 4.20 -29.55
CA PRO A 204 0.43 3.34 -28.42
C PRO A 204 1.94 3.16 -28.33
N ARG A 205 2.53 3.40 -27.13
CA ARG A 205 3.97 3.22 -26.91
C ARG A 205 4.33 1.74 -26.93
N SER A 206 5.40 1.38 -27.64
CA SER A 206 5.90 0.00 -27.67
C SER A 206 6.79 -0.29 -26.45
N ASN A 207 7.02 -1.57 -26.15
CA ASN A 207 7.96 -1.99 -25.09
C ASN A 207 9.40 -1.46 -25.30
N ASP A 208 9.79 -1.17 -26.54
CA ASP A 208 11.14 -0.68 -26.87
C ASP A 208 11.33 0.80 -26.49
N ASP A 209 10.26 1.60 -26.56
CA ASP A 209 10.27 3.00 -26.14
C ASP A 209 10.44 3.13 -24.62
N GLN A 210 9.95 2.13 -23.87
CA GLN A 210 10.03 2.07 -22.41
C GLN A 210 11.45 1.70 -21.92
N ASN A 211 12.13 0.77 -22.61
CA ASN A 211 13.48 0.35 -22.23
C ASN A 211 14.55 1.42 -22.53
N LYS A 212 14.36 2.26 -23.55
CA LYS A 212 15.29 3.38 -23.83
C LYS A 212 15.37 4.39 -22.69
N MET A 213 14.28 4.64 -21.97
CA MET A 213 14.30 5.57 -20.83
C MET A 213 15.02 4.99 -19.60
N LEU A 214 14.83 3.69 -19.32
CA LEU A 214 15.53 2.99 -18.23
C LEU A 214 17.05 2.87 -18.45
N ILE A 215 17.50 2.74 -19.70
CA ILE A 215 18.92 2.57 -20.04
C ILE A 215 19.68 3.90 -19.93
N THR A 216 19.02 5.04 -20.13
CA THR A 216 19.69 6.35 -20.17
C THR A 216 20.16 6.80 -18.76
N GLU A 217 19.51 6.35 -17.69
CA GLU A 217 19.95 6.64 -16.32
C GLU A 217 21.15 5.80 -15.85
N ARG A 218 21.34 4.57 -16.36
CA ARG A 218 22.51 3.76 -15.98
C ARG A 218 23.84 4.32 -16.48
N LYS A 219 23.85 5.29 -17.40
CA LYS A 219 25.09 5.81 -17.99
C LYS A 219 25.59 7.12 -17.38
N LYS A 220 24.94 7.67 -16.35
CA LYS A 220 25.38 8.91 -15.66
C LYS A 220 25.92 8.76 -14.24
N LEU A 221 26.11 7.54 -13.75
CA LEU A 221 26.92 7.26 -12.55
C LEU A 221 28.17 6.45 -12.90
N SER A 222 29.00 7.00 -13.79
CA SER A 222 30.42 6.72 -13.76
C SER A 222 31.16 7.86 -14.47
N ILE A 223 32.21 8.32 -13.81
CA ILE A 223 33.29 9.22 -14.26
C ILE A 223 33.11 10.71 -13.88
N MET A 224 33.99 11.11 -12.96
CA MET A 224 34.49 12.43 -12.51
C MET A 224 33.55 13.36 -11.74
#